data_AF-A0A179BPL3-F1
#
_entry.id   AF-A0A179BPL3-F1
#
_cell.length_a   1.000
_cell.length_b   1.000
_cell.length_c   1.000
_cell.angle_alpha   90.00
_cell.angle_beta   90.00
_cell.angle_gamma   90.00
#
_symmetry.space_group_name_H-M   'P 1'
#
loop_
_entity.id
_entity.type
_entity.pdbx_description
1 polymer ?
#
loop_
_entity_poly.entity_id
_entity_poly.type
_entity_poly.pdbx_seq_one_letter_code
_entity_poly.pdbx_strand_id
1 'polypeptide(L)'
;MRTKSKLTAAALATIATVSTLAYGQNESSTTVIPKAGTAQEKAQAEKLVNTITKGTVTVINTFQGPDGMVAIEGISNKILPNGQRRKLFAWMTPGGGAVIPVPAPLLSDTGVNYTEQALIAMGLQKKPEAPSAVATAVAHGAKTFMVGNNGPIIDVFFDPNCIYCHKLYERALPLIQAGKLQMRVTMVGFLKPSSADKAAAILLTKDPAKALAYNEAHFVKSTEEGGIKPITKQQPATTAAVGSNTGILIKTGQEATPAIVFCDKAGDFKMIHGIPGNEGKFLNHLATSAKSILPDGTCQ
;
A
#
# COMPACT_ATOMS: atom_id res chain seq x y z
N MET A 1 18.70 -36.35 43.26
CA MET A 1 19.37 -36.09 41.97
C MET A 1 18.30 -35.70 40.94
N ARG A 2 18.18 -34.38 40.69
CA ARG A 2 17.41 -33.62 39.68
C ARG A 2 15.99 -34.09 39.26
N THR A 3 15.00 -33.46 39.86
CA THR A 3 13.63 -33.26 39.38
C THR A 3 13.59 -32.46 38.07
N LYS A 4 12.82 -32.94 37.08
CA LYS A 4 12.56 -32.27 35.80
C LYS A 4 11.57 -31.12 36.00
N SER A 5 12.04 -29.87 35.87
CA SER A 5 11.15 -28.71 35.74
C SER A 5 10.60 -28.64 34.32
N LYS A 6 9.28 -28.76 34.18
CA LYS A 6 8.55 -28.39 32.96
C LYS A 6 8.37 -26.87 32.99
N LEU A 7 9.13 -26.13 32.17
CA LEU A 7 8.78 -24.75 31.85
C LEU A 7 7.71 -24.76 30.75
N THR A 8 6.46 -24.57 31.18
CA THR A 8 5.41 -23.99 30.34
C THR A 8 5.69 -22.49 30.22
N ALA A 9 5.99 -22.00 29.02
CA ALA A 9 6.03 -20.57 28.74
C ALA A 9 4.81 -20.21 27.88
N ALA A 10 3.79 -19.69 28.54
CA ALA A 10 2.68 -19.00 27.91
C ALA A 10 3.02 -17.52 27.71
N ALA A 11 2.65 -17.02 26.53
CA ALA A 11 2.14 -15.69 26.23
C ALA A 11 3.01 -14.42 26.40
N LEU A 12 2.79 -13.55 25.40
CA LEU A 12 2.91 -12.09 25.39
C LEU A 12 4.33 -11.49 25.40
N ALA A 13 4.80 -11.18 24.19
CA ALA A 13 5.44 -9.90 23.92
C ALA A 13 4.71 -9.24 22.74
N THR A 14 3.79 -8.35 23.08
CA THR A 14 3.29 -7.28 22.23
C THR A 14 4.47 -6.51 21.63
N ILE A 15 4.70 -6.63 20.32
CA ILE A 15 5.54 -5.68 19.59
C ILE A 15 4.60 -4.67 18.95
N ALA A 16 4.17 -3.71 19.76
CA ALA A 16 3.54 -2.48 19.28
C ALA A 16 4.61 -1.40 19.25
N THR A 17 5.36 -1.34 18.14
CA THR A 17 5.97 -0.10 17.63
C THR A 17 6.18 -0.29 16.12
N VAL A 18 5.14 0.03 15.34
CA VAL A 18 5.33 0.26 13.90
C VAL A 18 6.14 1.55 13.81
N SER A 19 7.37 1.44 13.34
CA SER A 19 8.32 2.53 13.17
C SER A 19 7.69 3.69 12.41
N THR A 20 7.65 4.87 13.02
CA THR A 20 7.25 6.14 12.40
C THR A 20 8.35 6.66 11.49
N LEU A 21 8.75 5.88 10.48
CA LEU A 21 9.48 6.44 9.35
C LEU A 21 8.45 7.22 8.55
N ALA A 22 8.47 8.55 8.73
CA ALA A 22 7.71 9.49 7.94
C ALA A 22 7.99 9.21 6.46
N TYR A 23 6.99 8.75 5.71
CA TYR A 23 7.07 8.68 4.25
C TYR A 23 7.20 10.13 3.74
N GLY A 24 8.43 10.52 3.42
CA GLY A 24 8.71 11.72 2.64
C GLY A 24 8.08 11.61 1.25
N GLN A 25 7.93 12.72 0.56
CA GLN A 25 7.31 12.74 -0.76
C GLN A 25 8.10 11.86 -1.73
N ASN A 26 7.55 10.70 -2.07
CA ASN A 26 8.09 9.88 -3.14
C ASN A 26 7.60 10.47 -4.45
N GLU A 27 8.34 11.44 -5.00
CA GLU A 27 8.25 11.69 -6.43
C GLU A 27 8.62 10.39 -7.16
N SER A 28 7.85 10.03 -8.19
CA SER A 28 8.05 8.81 -8.97
C SER A 28 9.51 8.72 -9.43
N SER A 29 10.28 7.86 -8.76
CA SER A 29 11.73 7.81 -8.95
C SER A 29 12.04 7.44 -10.41
N THR A 30 13.01 8.14 -11.00
CA THR A 30 13.65 7.69 -12.23
C THR A 30 14.06 6.23 -12.01
N THR A 31 13.55 5.33 -12.84
CA THR A 31 13.74 3.90 -12.68
C THR A 31 15.23 3.59 -12.83
N VAL A 32 15.96 3.52 -11.71
CA VAL A 32 17.33 3.02 -11.72
C VAL A 32 17.20 1.52 -11.91
N ILE A 33 17.70 1.03 -13.04
CA ILE A 33 17.78 -0.41 -13.26
C ILE A 33 18.77 -0.95 -12.22
N PRO A 34 18.31 -1.80 -11.27
CA PRO A 34 19.19 -2.28 -10.23
C PRO A 34 20.27 -3.15 -10.86
N LYS A 35 21.52 -2.92 -10.46
CA LYS A 35 22.67 -3.64 -11.00
C LYS A 35 22.57 -5.12 -10.63
N ALA A 36 22.84 -6.01 -11.57
CA ALA A 36 22.85 -7.44 -11.29
C ALA A 36 23.88 -7.78 -10.19
N GLY A 37 23.51 -8.68 -9.29
CA GLY A 37 24.39 -9.20 -8.25
C GLY A 37 25.53 -10.02 -8.84
N THR A 38 26.66 -10.01 -8.15
CA THR A 38 27.83 -10.82 -8.47
C THR A 38 27.55 -12.32 -8.29
N ALA A 39 28.38 -13.16 -8.89
CA ALA A 39 28.31 -14.61 -8.70
C ALA A 39 28.44 -15.01 -7.21
N GLN A 40 29.28 -14.30 -6.46
CA GLN A 40 29.45 -14.53 -5.02
C GLN A 40 28.18 -14.20 -4.24
N GLU A 41 27.56 -13.05 -4.50
CA GLU A 41 26.31 -12.63 -3.87
C GLU A 41 25.18 -13.62 -4.19
N LYS A 42 25.10 -14.10 -5.43
CA LYS A 42 24.12 -15.13 -5.82
C LYS A 42 24.34 -16.45 -5.09
N ALA A 43 25.58 -16.92 -4.99
CA ALA A 43 25.90 -18.15 -4.25
C ALA A 43 25.59 -18.03 -2.74
N GLN A 44 25.87 -16.86 -2.15
CA GLN A 44 25.49 -16.56 -0.75
C GLN A 44 23.96 -16.60 -0.57
N ALA A 45 23.22 -15.96 -1.48
CA ALA A 45 21.76 -15.96 -1.48
C ALA A 45 21.18 -17.38 -1.60
N GLU A 46 21.69 -18.19 -2.54
CA GLU A 46 21.27 -19.59 -2.73
C GLU A 46 21.48 -20.42 -1.46
N LYS A 47 22.66 -20.32 -0.84
CA LYS A 47 22.97 -21.02 0.42
C LYS A 47 22.03 -20.59 1.56
N LEU A 48 21.84 -19.28 1.74
CA LEU A 48 21.03 -18.72 2.80
C LEU A 48 19.55 -19.09 2.63
N VAL A 49 18.99 -18.87 1.44
CA VAL A 49 17.60 -19.18 1.12
C VAL A 49 17.34 -20.68 1.24
N ASN A 50 18.23 -21.54 0.76
CA ASN A 50 18.08 -22.98 0.92
C ASN A 50 18.08 -23.39 2.40
N THR A 51 18.96 -22.80 3.22
CA THR A 51 19.06 -23.10 4.66
C THR A 51 17.78 -22.76 5.41
N ILE A 52 17.19 -21.60 5.10
CA ILE A 52 15.98 -21.08 5.75
C ILE A 52 14.73 -21.81 5.24
N THR A 53 14.62 -21.98 3.93
CA THR A 53 13.39 -22.49 3.29
C THR A 53 13.37 -24.01 3.11
N LYS A 54 14.46 -24.71 3.44
CA LYS A 54 14.63 -26.15 3.25
C LYS A 54 14.36 -26.60 1.81
N GLY A 55 14.88 -25.84 0.85
CA GLY A 55 14.76 -26.14 -0.59
C GLY A 55 13.36 -25.89 -1.18
N THR A 56 12.47 -25.21 -0.47
CA THR A 56 11.13 -24.88 -1.01
C THR A 56 11.13 -23.64 -1.91
N VAL A 57 12.24 -22.90 -1.96
CA VAL A 57 12.45 -21.73 -2.82
C VAL A 57 13.76 -21.88 -3.59
N THR A 58 13.70 -21.59 -4.89
CA THR A 58 14.88 -21.52 -5.77
C THR A 58 15.20 -20.05 -6.04
N VAL A 59 16.46 -19.64 -5.86
CA VAL A 59 16.91 -18.29 -6.24
C VAL A 59 17.06 -18.24 -7.76
N ILE A 60 16.45 -17.22 -8.38
CA ILE A 60 16.54 -16.98 -9.82
C ILE A 60 17.63 -15.95 -10.10
N ASN A 61 17.45 -14.74 -9.56
CA ASN A 61 18.31 -13.59 -9.79
C ASN A 61 18.65 -12.91 -8.46
N THR A 62 19.73 -12.14 -8.48
CA THR A 62 20.11 -11.23 -7.39
C THR A 62 20.45 -9.87 -7.96
N PHE A 63 20.22 -8.81 -7.19
CA PHE A 63 20.53 -7.44 -7.58
C PHE A 63 21.20 -6.71 -6.42
N GLN A 64 22.18 -5.87 -6.74
CA GLN A 64 22.89 -5.06 -5.77
C GLN A 64 21.99 -3.93 -5.27
N GLY A 65 21.84 -3.83 -3.96
CA GLY A 65 21.20 -2.73 -3.25
C GLY A 65 22.22 -1.82 -2.55
N PRO A 66 21.74 -0.82 -1.80
CA PRO A 66 22.61 0.08 -1.04
C PRO A 66 23.38 -0.68 0.05
N ASP A 67 24.55 -0.14 0.43
CA ASP A 67 25.37 -0.60 1.56
C ASP A 67 25.69 -2.11 1.56
N GLY A 68 25.78 -2.72 0.37
CA GLY A 68 26.08 -4.15 0.20
C GLY A 68 24.89 -5.08 0.48
N MET A 69 23.69 -4.53 0.65
CA MET A 69 22.46 -5.35 0.65
C MET A 69 22.23 -5.94 -0.73
N VAL A 70 21.62 -7.12 -0.79
CA VAL A 70 21.33 -7.82 -2.04
C VAL A 70 19.85 -8.15 -2.11
N ALA A 71 19.16 -7.66 -3.14
CA ALA A 71 17.80 -8.08 -3.44
C ALA A 71 17.83 -9.48 -4.08
N ILE A 72 16.97 -10.37 -3.60
CA ILE A 72 16.84 -11.75 -4.07
C ILE A 72 15.50 -11.89 -4.79
N GLU A 73 15.55 -12.31 -6.05
CA GLU A 73 14.38 -12.83 -6.77
C GLU A 73 14.37 -14.36 -6.60
N GLY A 74 13.34 -14.88 -5.93
CA GLY A 74 13.13 -16.31 -5.76
C GLY A 74 11.87 -16.80 -6.46
N ILE A 75 11.75 -18.11 -6.61
CA ILE A 75 10.53 -18.77 -7.04
C ILE A 75 10.21 -19.94 -6.13
N SER A 76 8.96 -20.03 -5.69
CA SER A 76 8.50 -21.16 -4.92
C SER A 76 8.50 -22.42 -5.79
N ASN A 77 9.02 -23.50 -5.23
CA ASN A 77 8.96 -24.82 -5.85
C ASN A 77 7.54 -25.42 -5.76
N LYS A 78 6.66 -24.83 -4.96
CA LYS A 78 5.23 -25.17 -4.93
C LYS A 78 4.53 -24.59 -6.16
N ILE A 79 3.82 -25.46 -6.87
CA ILE A 79 2.92 -25.08 -7.96
C ILE A 79 1.57 -24.67 -7.35
N LEU A 80 1.10 -23.48 -7.72
CA LEU A 80 -0.21 -22.97 -7.35
C LEU A 80 -1.31 -23.69 -8.15
N PRO A 81 -2.58 -23.70 -7.70
CA PRO A 81 -3.68 -24.34 -8.42
C PRO A 81 -3.87 -23.87 -9.87
N ASN A 82 -3.41 -22.65 -10.20
CA ASN A 82 -3.42 -22.10 -11.55
C ASN A 82 -2.24 -22.54 -12.43
N GLY A 83 -1.44 -23.52 -11.98
CA GLY A 83 -0.26 -24.04 -12.69
C GLY A 83 0.97 -23.15 -12.62
N GLN A 84 0.86 -21.95 -12.02
CA GLN A 84 1.99 -21.02 -11.91
C GLN A 84 2.81 -21.28 -10.64
N ARG A 85 4.07 -20.88 -10.67
CA ARG A 85 4.90 -20.80 -9.46
C ARG A 85 4.94 -19.36 -8.98
N ARG A 86 4.87 -19.18 -7.65
CA ARG A 86 4.90 -17.85 -7.04
C ARG A 86 6.33 -17.32 -7.05
N LYS A 87 6.56 -16.18 -7.70
CA LYS A 87 7.79 -15.39 -7.53
C LYS A 87 7.79 -14.71 -6.16
N LEU A 88 8.97 -14.56 -5.58
CA LEU A 88 9.20 -14.07 -4.23
C LEU A 88 10.33 -13.03 -4.25
N PHE A 89 10.27 -12.10 -3.29
CA PHE A 89 11.28 -11.09 -3.07
C PHE A 89 11.81 -11.19 -1.63
N ALA A 90 13.11 -10.96 -1.44
CA ALA A 90 13.70 -10.78 -0.12
C ALA A 90 14.94 -9.89 -0.19
N TRP A 91 15.29 -9.21 0.90
CA TRP A 91 16.59 -8.55 1.06
C TRP A 91 17.55 -9.45 1.84
N MET A 92 18.77 -9.62 1.36
CA MET A 92 19.87 -10.26 2.10
C MET A 92 20.81 -9.20 2.64
N THR A 93 21.24 -9.37 3.89
CA THR A 93 22.23 -8.49 4.52
C THR A 93 23.61 -8.68 3.90
N PRO A 94 24.51 -7.67 4.00
CA PRO A 94 25.88 -7.81 3.54
C PRO A 94 26.55 -9.07 4.11
N GLY A 95 27.30 -9.79 3.27
CA GLY A 95 27.98 -11.03 3.65
C GLY A 95 27.09 -12.28 3.76
N GLY A 96 25.77 -12.16 3.56
CA GLY A 96 24.86 -13.31 3.45
C GLY A 96 24.50 -14.02 4.75
N GLY A 97 24.60 -13.31 5.89
CA GLY A 97 24.28 -13.87 7.22
C GLY A 97 22.79 -13.89 7.57
N ALA A 98 21.98 -12.99 6.99
CA ALA A 98 20.55 -12.85 7.32
C ALA A 98 19.72 -12.37 6.13
N VAL A 99 18.39 -12.58 6.21
CA VAL A 99 17.41 -12.18 5.20
C VAL A 99 16.24 -11.44 5.85
N ILE A 100 15.70 -10.43 5.17
CA ILE A 100 14.42 -9.78 5.43
C ILE A 100 13.43 -10.36 4.41
N PRO A 101 12.57 -11.33 4.80
CA PRO A 101 11.73 -12.10 3.88
C PRO A 101 10.40 -11.40 3.56
N VAL A 102 10.42 -10.06 3.58
CA VAL A 102 9.26 -9.22 3.27
C VAL A 102 9.70 -8.10 2.33
N PRO A 103 8.86 -7.69 1.35
CA PRO A 103 9.12 -6.52 0.51
C PRO A 103 8.89 -5.23 1.30
N ALA A 104 9.61 -5.06 2.40
CA ALA A 104 9.58 -3.84 3.20
C ALA A 104 10.35 -2.74 2.45
N PRO A 105 9.80 -1.51 2.35
CA PRO A 105 10.48 -0.41 1.68
C PRO A 105 11.85 -0.11 2.30
N LEU A 106 12.85 -0.04 1.43
CA LEU A 106 14.22 0.36 1.75
C LEU A 106 14.43 1.72 1.11
N LEU A 107 14.44 2.76 1.94
CA LEU A 107 14.42 4.15 1.49
C LEU A 107 15.81 4.79 1.63
N SER A 108 16.22 5.58 0.64
CA SER A 108 17.36 6.50 0.77
C SER A 108 16.97 7.76 1.55
N ASP A 109 17.97 8.53 1.97
CA ASP A 109 17.82 9.89 2.52
C ASP A 109 17.19 10.90 1.54
N THR A 110 17.28 10.59 0.25
CA THR A 110 16.73 11.33 -0.89
C THR A 110 15.34 10.84 -1.33
N GLY A 111 14.74 9.88 -0.62
CA GLY A 111 13.39 9.37 -0.89
C GLY A 111 13.31 8.28 -1.96
N VAL A 112 14.44 7.72 -2.40
CA VAL A 112 14.46 6.58 -3.34
C VAL A 112 14.02 5.31 -2.64
N ASN A 113 13.00 4.63 -3.16
CA ASN A 113 12.58 3.32 -2.67
C ASN A 113 13.26 2.19 -3.47
N TYR A 114 14.37 1.67 -2.95
CA TYR A 114 15.13 0.59 -3.60
C TYR A 114 14.34 -0.70 -3.73
N THR A 115 13.39 -0.96 -2.82
CA THR A 115 12.56 -2.17 -2.88
C THR A 115 11.61 -2.13 -4.06
N GLU A 116 10.96 -0.99 -4.27
CA GLU A 116 10.09 -0.77 -5.43
C GLU A 116 10.86 -0.89 -6.74
N GLN A 117 12.04 -0.28 -6.85
CA GLN A 117 12.89 -0.41 -8.03
C GLN A 117 13.25 -1.87 -8.32
N ALA A 118 13.61 -2.64 -7.30
CA ALA A 118 13.90 -4.07 -7.43
C ALA A 118 12.67 -4.87 -7.86
N LEU A 119 11.50 -4.63 -7.25
CA LEU A 119 10.26 -5.31 -7.61
C LEU A 119 9.85 -5.01 -9.06
N ILE A 120 9.98 -3.76 -9.51
CA ILE A 120 9.71 -3.37 -10.90
C ILE A 120 10.67 -4.09 -11.86
N ALA A 121 11.97 -4.09 -11.55
CA ALA A 121 12.98 -4.75 -12.39
C ALA A 121 12.79 -6.27 -12.49
N MET A 122 12.27 -6.91 -11.44
CA MET A 122 11.94 -8.34 -11.43
C MET A 122 10.59 -8.67 -12.11
N GLY A 123 9.82 -7.64 -12.51
CA GLY A 123 8.46 -7.79 -12.99
C GLY A 123 7.48 -8.29 -11.91
N LEU A 124 7.79 -8.04 -10.64
CA LEU A 124 6.93 -8.34 -9.49
C LEU A 124 5.96 -7.21 -9.17
N GLN A 125 6.26 -5.99 -9.62
CA GLN A 125 5.40 -4.83 -9.51
C GLN A 125 5.38 -4.09 -10.85
N LYS A 126 4.23 -3.52 -11.23
CA LYS A 126 4.16 -2.64 -12.40
C LYS A 126 4.81 -1.31 -12.07
N LYS A 127 5.53 -0.72 -13.03
CA LYS A 127 5.98 0.67 -12.92
C LYS A 127 4.76 1.59 -12.69
N PRO A 128 4.74 2.40 -11.62
CA PRO A 128 3.63 3.31 -11.37
C PRO A 128 3.44 4.29 -12.52
N GLU A 129 2.18 4.47 -12.93
CA GLU A 129 1.81 5.50 -13.90
C GLU A 129 1.90 6.89 -13.25
N ALA A 130 2.01 7.93 -14.09
CA ALA A 130 2.08 9.30 -13.61
C ALA A 130 0.79 9.68 -12.86
N PRO A 131 0.86 10.56 -11.84
CA PRO A 131 -0.32 10.99 -11.08
C PRO A 131 -1.50 11.49 -11.94
N SER A 132 -1.20 12.17 -13.05
CA SER A 132 -2.21 12.62 -14.03
C SER A 132 -2.96 11.46 -14.69
N ALA A 133 -2.25 10.42 -15.13
CA ALA A 133 -2.85 9.23 -15.72
C ALA A 133 -3.76 8.51 -14.70
N VAL A 134 -3.37 8.50 -13.42
CA VAL A 134 -4.21 7.93 -12.36
C VAL A 134 -5.47 8.76 -12.13
N ALA A 135 -5.36 10.09 -12.08
CA ALA A 135 -6.52 10.97 -11.97
C ALA A 135 -7.51 10.75 -13.14
N THR A 136 -7.00 10.66 -14.37
CA THR A 136 -7.80 10.33 -15.56
C THR A 136 -8.48 8.96 -15.44
N ALA A 137 -7.76 7.93 -14.98
CA ALA A 137 -8.32 6.60 -14.80
C ALA A 137 -9.44 6.57 -13.73
N VAL A 138 -9.29 7.34 -12.65
CA VAL A 138 -10.33 7.51 -11.63
C VAL A 138 -11.55 8.22 -12.22
N ALA A 139 -11.35 9.35 -12.89
CA ALA A 139 -12.43 10.17 -13.46
C ALA A 139 -13.32 9.41 -14.46
N HIS A 140 -12.73 8.52 -15.26
CA HIS A 140 -13.46 7.82 -16.33
C HIS A 140 -13.81 6.36 -16.04
N GLY A 141 -13.26 5.76 -14.98
CA GLY A 141 -13.39 4.32 -14.75
C GLY A 141 -13.77 3.90 -13.33
N ALA A 142 -13.59 4.77 -12.33
CA ALA A 142 -13.83 4.40 -10.94
C ALA A 142 -15.26 4.74 -10.49
N LYS A 143 -15.84 3.86 -9.67
CA LYS A 143 -17.02 4.21 -8.88
C LYS A 143 -16.55 4.89 -7.60
N THR A 144 -16.81 6.19 -7.49
CA THR A 144 -16.38 7.04 -6.38
C THR A 144 -17.55 7.65 -5.63
N PHE A 145 -17.27 8.22 -4.46
CA PHE A 145 -18.21 9.08 -3.73
C PHE A 145 -17.45 10.19 -3.00
N MET A 146 -18.15 11.29 -2.70
CA MET A 146 -17.56 12.43 -2.00
C MET A 146 -17.72 12.31 -0.48
N VAL A 147 -16.67 12.68 0.25
CA VAL A 147 -16.71 12.98 1.69
C VAL A 147 -16.38 14.47 1.83
N GLY A 148 -17.36 15.24 2.33
CA GLY A 148 -17.31 16.70 2.29
C GLY A 148 -18.10 17.29 1.12
N ASN A 149 -18.25 18.61 1.12
CA ASN A 149 -19.01 19.34 0.11
C ASN A 149 -18.40 20.69 -0.27
N ASN A 150 -17.26 21.08 0.32
CA ASN A 150 -16.59 22.35 0.03
C ASN A 150 -15.07 22.25 0.22
N GLY A 151 -14.31 23.06 -0.52
CA GLY A 151 -12.85 23.09 -0.56
C GLY A 151 -12.25 22.21 -1.66
N PRO A 152 -10.91 22.16 -1.77
CA PRO A 152 -10.20 21.37 -2.77
C PRO A 152 -10.49 19.87 -2.66
N ILE A 153 -10.60 19.19 -3.80
CA ILE A 153 -10.82 17.75 -3.90
C ILE A 153 -9.47 17.03 -4.04
N ILE A 154 -9.28 16.00 -3.21
CA ILE A 154 -8.24 14.98 -3.39
C ILE A 154 -8.88 13.64 -3.75
N ASP A 155 -8.24 12.88 -4.64
CA ASP A 155 -8.63 11.50 -4.93
C ASP A 155 -7.93 10.55 -3.96
N VAL A 156 -8.69 9.63 -3.39
CA VAL A 156 -8.15 8.68 -2.41
C VAL A 156 -8.60 7.27 -2.74
N PHE A 157 -7.65 6.39 -3.06
CA PHE A 157 -7.90 4.95 -3.00
C PHE A 157 -7.89 4.50 -1.54
N PHE A 158 -8.99 3.89 -1.09
CA PHE A 158 -9.23 3.61 0.33
C PHE A 158 -9.63 2.15 0.54
N ASP A 159 -8.89 1.42 1.38
CA ASP A 159 -9.25 0.07 1.81
C ASP A 159 -9.86 0.13 3.23
N PRO A 160 -11.03 -0.50 3.47
CA PRO A 160 -11.72 -0.44 4.77
C PRO A 160 -10.92 -0.98 5.96
N ASN A 161 -9.89 -1.78 5.71
CA ASN A 161 -9.05 -2.40 6.73
C ASN A 161 -7.65 -1.78 6.80
N CYS A 162 -7.43 -0.63 6.18
CA CYS A 162 -6.13 0.05 6.19
C CYS A 162 -6.01 1.03 7.37
N ILE A 163 -5.07 0.78 8.28
CA ILE A 163 -4.78 1.69 9.40
C ILE A 163 -4.33 3.08 8.96
N TYR A 164 -3.65 3.21 7.81
CA TYR A 164 -3.25 4.51 7.28
C TYR A 164 -4.40 5.26 6.62
N CYS A 165 -5.36 4.54 6.00
CA CYS A 165 -6.60 5.15 5.52
C CYS A 165 -7.42 5.67 6.70
N HIS A 166 -7.48 4.90 7.78
CA HIS A 166 -8.11 5.32 9.03
C HIS A 166 -7.47 6.59 9.61
N LYS A 167 -6.13 6.63 9.72
CA LYS A 167 -5.41 7.84 10.16
C LYS A 167 -5.67 9.04 9.26
N LEU A 168 -5.64 8.86 7.93
CA LEU A 168 -5.98 9.92 6.98
C LEU A 168 -7.40 10.44 7.25
N TYR A 169 -8.38 9.56 7.41
CA TYR A 169 -9.77 9.92 7.67
C TYR A 169 -9.91 10.71 8.98
N GLU A 170 -9.37 10.21 10.10
CA GLU A 170 -9.40 10.89 11.40
C GLU A 170 -8.81 12.31 11.31
N ARG A 171 -7.70 12.48 10.59
CA ARG A 171 -7.00 13.77 10.49
C ARG A 171 -7.61 14.74 9.48
N ALA A 172 -8.18 14.24 8.38
CA ALA A 172 -8.83 15.06 7.38
C ALA A 172 -10.23 15.52 7.83
N LEU A 173 -10.92 14.75 8.67
CA LEU A 173 -12.31 14.99 9.05
C LEU A 173 -12.59 16.41 9.59
N PRO A 174 -11.77 17.00 10.49
CA PRO A 174 -12.00 18.37 10.94
C PRO A 174 -11.92 19.42 9.82
N LEU A 175 -11.02 19.24 8.86
CA LEU A 175 -10.88 20.14 7.71
C LEU A 175 -12.06 19.98 6.74
N ILE A 176 -12.52 18.74 6.55
CA ILE A 176 -13.69 18.43 5.74
C ILE A 176 -14.96 19.05 6.37
N GLN A 177 -15.15 18.89 7.67
CA GLN A 177 -16.28 19.49 8.41
C GLN A 177 -16.25 21.02 8.38
N ALA A 178 -15.05 21.61 8.37
CA ALA A 178 -14.87 23.05 8.20
C ALA A 178 -15.02 23.54 6.75
N GLY A 179 -15.32 22.65 5.79
CA GLY A 179 -15.47 22.99 4.37
C GLY A 179 -14.16 23.42 3.70
N LYS A 180 -13.01 22.98 4.22
CA LYS A 180 -11.68 23.33 3.71
C LYS A 180 -11.04 22.25 2.85
N LEU A 181 -11.64 21.06 2.78
CA LEU A 181 -11.11 19.92 2.04
C LEU A 181 -12.26 18.96 1.69
N GLN A 182 -12.12 18.26 0.57
CA GLN A 182 -13.02 17.17 0.19
C GLN A 182 -12.19 15.95 -0.22
N MET A 183 -12.70 14.75 0.07
CA MET A 183 -12.12 13.51 -0.44
C MET A 183 -13.07 12.85 -1.42
N ARG A 184 -12.61 12.61 -2.64
CA ARG A 184 -13.27 11.72 -3.59
C ARG A 184 -12.71 10.32 -3.38
N VAL A 185 -13.52 9.46 -2.76
CA VAL A 185 -13.08 8.15 -2.28
C VAL A 185 -13.38 7.08 -3.31
N THR A 186 -12.33 6.33 -3.67
CA THR A 186 -12.37 5.14 -4.51
C THR A 186 -12.16 3.92 -3.62
N MET A 187 -13.23 3.21 -3.26
CA MET A 187 -13.12 2.03 -2.40
C MET A 187 -12.43 0.89 -3.14
N VAL A 188 -11.39 0.33 -2.53
CA VAL A 188 -10.65 -0.86 -2.99
C VAL A 188 -10.69 -1.92 -1.90
N GLY A 189 -10.37 -3.17 -2.26
CA GLY A 189 -10.33 -4.24 -1.28
C GLY A 189 -9.32 -5.32 -1.61
N PHE A 190 -8.12 -5.20 -1.04
CA PHE A 190 -7.03 -6.16 -1.29
C PHE A 190 -6.17 -6.46 -0.07
N LEU A 191 -6.23 -5.66 1.00
CA LEU A 191 -5.36 -5.87 2.17
C LEU A 191 -5.70 -7.11 2.98
N LYS A 192 -6.99 -7.42 3.14
CA LYS A 192 -7.47 -8.56 3.92
C LYS A 192 -8.58 -9.30 3.19
N PRO A 193 -8.83 -10.58 3.54
CA PRO A 193 -9.95 -11.33 2.97
C PRO A 193 -11.30 -10.62 3.08
N SER A 194 -11.52 -9.85 4.15
CA SER A 194 -12.76 -9.10 4.37
C SER A 194 -12.82 -7.73 3.67
N SER A 195 -11.70 -7.24 3.10
CA SER A 195 -11.62 -5.87 2.56
C SER A 195 -12.60 -5.64 1.40
N ALA A 196 -12.65 -6.55 0.44
CA ALA A 196 -13.53 -6.42 -0.73
C ALA A 196 -15.02 -6.40 -0.34
N ASP A 197 -15.43 -7.28 0.56
CA ASP A 197 -16.82 -7.36 1.00
C ASP A 197 -17.23 -6.19 1.91
N LYS A 198 -16.30 -5.61 2.68
CA LYS A 198 -16.53 -4.36 3.43
C LYS A 198 -16.60 -3.15 2.51
N ALA A 199 -15.74 -3.07 1.49
CA ALA A 199 -15.79 -2.03 0.47
C ALA A 199 -17.13 -2.07 -0.28
N ALA A 200 -17.59 -3.28 -0.63
CA ALA A 200 -18.90 -3.48 -1.23
C ALA A 200 -20.03 -3.08 -0.29
N ALA A 201 -19.94 -3.39 1.01
CA ALA A 201 -20.93 -2.97 2.01
C ALA A 201 -21.08 -1.44 2.05
N ILE A 202 -19.98 -0.69 1.98
CA ILE A 202 -19.98 0.78 1.92
C ILE A 202 -20.66 1.28 0.63
N LEU A 203 -20.22 0.78 -0.53
CA LEU A 203 -20.73 1.21 -1.85
C LEU A 203 -22.18 0.79 -2.14
N LEU A 204 -22.73 -0.19 -1.40
CA LEU A 204 -24.11 -0.65 -1.55
C LEU A 204 -25.12 0.27 -0.86
N THR A 205 -24.68 1.08 0.11
CA THR A 205 -25.59 1.97 0.84
C THR A 205 -26.04 3.16 -0.01
N LYS A 206 -27.17 3.77 0.38
CA LYS A 206 -27.65 5.02 -0.25
C LYS A 206 -26.72 6.21 0.00
N ASP A 207 -25.95 6.15 1.08
CA ASP A 207 -24.99 7.18 1.50
C ASP A 207 -23.67 6.51 1.87
N PRO A 208 -22.80 6.26 0.86
CA PRO A 208 -21.51 5.64 1.08
C PRO A 208 -20.59 6.45 2.00
N ALA A 209 -20.72 7.77 2.04
CA ALA A 209 -19.94 8.62 2.94
C ALA A 209 -20.30 8.37 4.40
N LYS A 210 -21.60 8.23 4.72
CA LYS A 210 -22.07 7.83 6.05
C LYS A 210 -21.66 6.40 6.41
N ALA A 211 -21.68 5.48 5.45
CA ALA A 211 -21.23 4.10 5.67
C ALA A 211 -19.72 4.03 5.94
N LEU A 212 -18.91 4.82 5.23
CA LEU A 212 -17.48 4.97 5.51
C LEU A 212 -17.26 5.59 6.90
N ALA A 213 -18.01 6.64 7.26
CA ALA A 213 -17.93 7.23 8.60
C ALA A 213 -18.20 6.20 9.71
N TYR A 214 -19.19 5.32 9.51
CA TYR A 214 -19.45 4.22 10.44
C TYR A 214 -18.27 3.23 10.50
N ASN A 215 -17.70 2.86 9.35
CA ASN A 215 -16.54 1.98 9.27
C ASN A 215 -15.36 2.52 10.10
N GLU A 216 -15.06 3.80 9.93
CA GLU A 216 -13.92 4.47 10.57
C GLU A 216 -14.15 4.76 12.05
N ALA A 217 -15.37 5.16 12.44
CA ALA A 217 -15.71 5.39 13.84
C ALA A 217 -15.66 4.10 14.69
N HIS A 218 -15.79 2.94 14.06
CA HIS A 218 -15.74 1.62 14.70
C HIS A 218 -14.48 0.83 14.30
N PHE A 219 -13.44 1.51 13.82
CA PHE A 219 -12.20 0.87 13.40
C PHE A 219 -11.48 0.23 14.59
N VAL A 220 -11.15 -1.05 14.49
CA VAL A 220 -10.44 -1.81 15.53
C VAL A 220 -8.94 -1.75 15.24
N LYS A 221 -8.23 -0.86 15.93
CA LYS A 221 -6.79 -0.59 15.71
C LYS A 221 -5.91 -1.84 15.93
N SER A 222 -6.25 -2.70 16.89
CA SER A 222 -5.46 -3.91 17.21
C SER A 222 -5.50 -4.98 16.13
N THR A 223 -6.61 -5.06 15.40
CA THR A 223 -6.77 -6.01 14.29
C THR A 223 -6.68 -5.33 12.95
N GLU A 224 -6.49 -4.02 12.88
CA GLU A 224 -6.55 -3.18 11.68
C GLU A 224 -7.77 -3.51 10.81
N GLU A 225 -8.95 -3.36 11.38
CA GLU A 225 -10.19 -3.69 10.69
C GLU A 225 -11.25 -2.60 10.86
N GLY A 226 -11.83 -2.18 9.75
CA GLY A 226 -12.98 -1.30 9.76
C GLY A 226 -14.20 -1.97 10.40
N GLY A 227 -15.05 -1.17 11.06
CA GLY A 227 -16.16 -1.71 11.83
C GLY A 227 -17.41 -2.07 11.02
N ILE A 228 -17.45 -1.75 9.71
CA ILE A 228 -18.58 -2.19 8.88
C ILE A 228 -18.51 -3.72 8.69
N LYS A 229 -19.66 -4.37 8.76
CA LYS A 229 -19.74 -5.82 8.49
C LYS A 229 -19.57 -6.07 6.98
N PRO A 230 -18.79 -7.08 6.58
CA PRO A 230 -18.73 -7.49 5.18
C PRO A 230 -20.10 -7.96 4.71
N ILE A 231 -20.41 -7.75 3.42
CA ILE A 231 -21.61 -8.35 2.82
C ILE A 231 -21.51 -9.88 2.89
N THR A 232 -22.65 -10.53 3.14
CA THR A 232 -22.75 -12.00 3.16
C THR A 232 -23.28 -12.57 1.85
N LYS A 233 -23.91 -11.72 1.02
CA LYS A 233 -24.44 -12.07 -0.30
C LYS A 233 -23.89 -11.11 -1.33
N GLN A 234 -23.21 -11.66 -2.32
CA GLN A 234 -22.61 -10.90 -3.41
C GLN A 234 -23.68 -10.16 -4.22
N GLN A 235 -23.40 -8.89 -4.52
CA GLN A 235 -24.24 -8.03 -5.36
C GLN A 235 -23.45 -7.77 -6.65
N PRO A 236 -23.81 -8.36 -7.80
CA PRO A 236 -22.94 -8.37 -8.98
C PRO A 236 -22.41 -6.99 -9.40
N ALA A 237 -23.28 -5.97 -9.45
CA ALA A 237 -22.89 -4.62 -9.84
C ALA A 237 -21.90 -3.97 -8.84
N THR A 238 -22.15 -4.10 -7.54
CA THR A 238 -21.28 -3.51 -6.51
C THR A 238 -19.95 -4.27 -6.41
N THR A 239 -19.99 -5.59 -6.54
CA THR A 239 -18.80 -6.44 -6.55
C THR A 239 -17.92 -6.10 -7.75
N ALA A 240 -18.51 -5.94 -8.93
CA ALA A 240 -17.83 -5.50 -10.12
C ALA A 240 -17.24 -4.08 -9.96
N ALA A 241 -17.93 -3.17 -9.28
CA ALA A 241 -17.41 -1.83 -9.01
C ALA A 241 -16.17 -1.85 -8.08
N VAL A 242 -16.20 -2.61 -6.99
CA VAL A 242 -15.02 -2.79 -6.11
C VAL A 242 -13.87 -3.45 -6.87
N GLY A 243 -14.17 -4.48 -7.67
CA GLY A 243 -13.20 -5.15 -8.54
C GLY A 243 -12.59 -4.20 -9.57
N SER A 244 -13.40 -3.34 -10.21
CA SER A 244 -12.95 -2.32 -11.15
C SER A 244 -12.04 -1.29 -10.48
N ASN A 245 -12.47 -0.75 -9.34
CA ASN A 245 -11.67 0.21 -8.55
C ASN A 245 -10.32 -0.38 -8.14
N THR A 246 -10.32 -1.61 -7.61
CA THR A 246 -9.09 -2.34 -7.24
C THR A 246 -8.23 -2.63 -8.48
N GLY A 247 -8.87 -2.94 -9.61
CA GLY A 247 -8.21 -3.10 -10.89
C GLY A 247 -7.53 -1.83 -11.39
N ILE A 248 -8.12 -0.65 -11.20
CA ILE A 248 -7.50 0.64 -11.55
C ILE A 248 -6.25 0.87 -10.72
N LEU A 249 -6.31 0.63 -9.40
CA LEU A 249 -5.17 0.75 -8.49
C LEU A 249 -3.98 -0.11 -8.97
N ILE A 250 -4.24 -1.40 -9.21
CA ILE A 250 -3.21 -2.37 -9.63
C ILE A 250 -2.70 -2.02 -11.04
N LYS A 251 -3.61 -1.71 -11.99
CA LYS A 251 -3.24 -1.38 -13.36
C LYS A 251 -2.41 -0.11 -13.44
N THR A 252 -2.61 0.86 -12.55
CA THR A 252 -1.80 2.07 -12.51
C THR A 252 -0.51 1.92 -11.68
N GLY A 253 -0.25 0.73 -11.12
CA GLY A 253 0.94 0.41 -10.34
C GLY A 253 0.97 1.01 -8.93
N GLN A 254 -0.18 1.49 -8.43
CA GLN A 254 -0.31 2.19 -7.14
C GLN A 254 -0.68 1.22 -6.02
N GLU A 255 0.00 0.09 -5.88
CA GLU A 255 -0.37 -1.03 -5.00
C GLU A 255 -0.17 -0.76 -3.49
N ALA A 256 -0.58 0.41 -3.00
CA ALA A 256 -0.57 0.81 -1.60
C ALA A 256 -1.80 1.67 -1.27
N THR A 257 -2.24 1.65 -0.01
CA THR A 257 -3.34 2.50 0.46
C THR A 257 -2.98 3.24 1.77
N PRO A 258 -3.46 4.47 1.96
CA PRO A 258 -4.13 5.30 0.96
C PRO A 258 -3.15 5.70 -0.16
N ALA A 259 -3.62 5.69 -1.41
CA ALA A 259 -2.95 6.39 -2.51
C ALA A 259 -3.72 7.68 -2.77
N ILE A 260 -3.05 8.82 -2.58
CA ILE A 260 -3.68 10.14 -2.53
C ILE A 260 -3.19 10.95 -3.71
N VAL A 261 -4.08 11.33 -4.62
CA VAL A 261 -3.80 12.26 -5.72
C VAL A 261 -4.34 13.64 -5.37
N PHE A 262 -3.55 14.67 -5.62
CA PHE A 262 -3.93 16.04 -5.38
C PHE A 262 -3.26 16.99 -6.36
N CYS A 263 -3.84 18.18 -6.46
CA CYS A 263 -3.25 19.31 -7.17
C CYS A 263 -2.34 20.11 -6.25
N ASP A 264 -1.10 20.33 -6.67
CA ASP A 264 -0.25 21.31 -6.00
C ASP A 264 -0.60 22.74 -6.41
N LYS A 265 0.11 23.72 -5.84
CA LYS A 265 -0.14 25.15 -6.09
C LYS A 265 0.17 25.58 -7.53
N ALA A 266 1.03 24.85 -8.24
CA ALA A 266 1.35 25.14 -9.64
C ALA A 266 0.29 24.58 -10.60
N GLY A 267 -0.62 23.72 -10.11
CA GLY A 267 -1.60 23.01 -10.94
C GLY A 267 -1.05 21.69 -11.48
N ASP A 268 0.05 21.19 -10.91
CA ASP A 268 0.59 19.89 -11.26
C ASP A 268 -0.04 18.80 -10.38
N PHE A 269 -0.28 17.63 -10.98
CA PHE A 269 -0.69 16.46 -10.22
C PHE A 269 0.46 15.93 -9.39
N LYS A 270 0.21 15.79 -8.09
CA LYS A 270 1.08 15.10 -7.14
C LYS A 270 0.35 13.88 -6.59
N MET A 271 1.13 12.88 -6.21
CA MET A 271 0.61 11.69 -5.56
C MET A 271 1.52 11.30 -4.40
N ILE A 272 0.92 10.81 -3.32
CA ILE A 272 1.65 10.13 -2.25
C ILE A 272 0.97 8.81 -1.89
N HIS A 273 1.76 7.91 -1.31
CA HIS A 273 1.27 6.68 -0.68
C HIS A 273 1.42 6.77 0.83
N GLY A 274 0.42 6.27 1.56
CA GLY A 274 0.38 6.38 3.00
C GLY A 274 0.03 7.78 3.49
N ILE A 275 0.49 8.12 4.68
CA ILE A 275 0.41 9.47 5.24
C ILE A 275 1.83 9.91 5.63
N PRO A 276 2.26 11.14 5.29
CA PRO A 276 3.60 11.59 5.64
C PRO A 276 3.69 11.84 7.13
N GLY A 277 4.86 11.67 7.74
CA GLY A 277 4.98 11.80 9.20
C GLY A 277 4.64 13.19 9.75
N ASN A 278 4.70 14.24 8.93
CA ASN A 278 4.12 15.55 9.25
C ASN A 278 2.71 15.71 8.66
N GLU A 279 1.81 14.84 9.12
CA GLU A 279 0.43 14.71 8.65
C GLU A 279 -0.32 16.05 8.68
N GLY A 280 -0.14 16.83 9.75
CA GLY A 280 -0.81 18.13 9.93
C GLY A 280 -0.37 19.18 8.91
N LYS A 281 0.94 19.30 8.65
CA LYS A 281 1.44 20.21 7.61
C LYS A 281 0.97 19.79 6.22
N PHE A 282 0.96 18.49 5.95
CA PHE A 282 0.46 17.95 4.69
C PHE A 282 -1.02 18.27 4.46
N LEU A 283 -1.89 17.97 5.43
CA LEU A 283 -3.32 18.24 5.30
C LEU A 283 -3.63 19.74 5.23
N ASN A 284 -2.91 20.58 5.98
CA ASN A 284 -3.03 22.04 5.86
C ASN A 284 -2.58 22.53 4.48
N HIS A 285 -1.55 21.92 3.89
CA HIS A 285 -1.14 22.23 2.52
C HIS A 285 -2.25 21.93 1.52
N LEU A 286 -2.90 20.77 1.64
CA LEU A 286 -4.04 20.40 0.79
C LEU A 286 -5.23 21.36 0.98
N ALA A 287 -5.58 21.65 2.24
CA ALA A 287 -6.73 22.48 2.59
C ALA A 287 -6.57 23.97 2.26
N THR A 288 -5.35 24.42 1.93
CA THR A 288 -5.06 25.79 1.50
C THR A 288 -4.70 25.88 0.02
N SER A 289 -4.82 24.77 -0.71
CA SER A 289 -4.62 24.78 -2.15
C SER A 289 -5.70 25.62 -2.83
N ALA A 290 -5.30 26.44 -3.79
CA ALA A 290 -6.24 27.10 -4.70
C ALA A 290 -6.63 26.20 -5.88
N LYS A 291 -6.04 25.00 -5.96
CA LYS A 291 -6.18 24.04 -7.05
C LYS A 291 -6.88 22.77 -6.58
N SER A 292 -7.71 22.19 -7.42
CA SER A 292 -8.53 21.02 -7.14
C SER A 292 -8.53 20.05 -8.31
N ILE A 293 -8.72 18.76 -8.02
CA ILE A 293 -9.02 17.79 -9.08
C ILE A 293 -10.49 17.93 -9.44
N LEU A 294 -10.79 18.23 -10.70
CA LEU A 294 -12.14 18.36 -11.21
C LEU A 294 -12.78 16.98 -11.50
N PRO A 295 -14.10 16.89 -11.69
CA PRO A 295 -14.77 15.62 -12.03
C PRO A 295 -14.28 14.96 -13.31
N ASP A 296 -13.75 15.73 -14.26
CA ASP A 296 -13.18 15.24 -15.52
C ASP A 296 -11.73 14.74 -15.39
N GLY A 297 -11.15 14.79 -14.19
CA GLY A 297 -9.78 14.37 -13.95
C GLY A 297 -8.73 15.40 -14.35
N THR A 298 -9.10 16.68 -14.54
CA THR A 298 -8.15 17.79 -14.72
C THR A 298 -7.80 18.46 -13.39
N CYS A 299 -6.66 19.16 -13.36
CA CYS A 299 -6.15 19.86 -12.19
C CYS A 299 -6.24 21.38 -12.41
N GLN A 300 -7.10 22.08 -11.67
CA GLN A 300 -7.41 23.51 -11.91
C GLN A 300 -7.67 24.32 -10.66
#